data_AF-A0A8H7CMX9-F1
#
_entry.id   AF-A0A8H7CMX9-F1
#
_cell.length_a   1.000
_cell.length_b   1.000
_cell.length_c   1.000
_cell.angle_alpha   90.00
_cell.angle_beta   90.00
_cell.angle_gamma   90.00
#
_symmetry.space_group_name_H-M   'P 1'
#
loop_
_entity.id
_entity.type
_entity.pdbx_description
1 polymer ?
#
loop_
_entity_poly.entity_id
_entity_poly.type
_entity_poly.pdbx_seq_one_letter_code
_entity_poly.pdbx_strand_id
1 'polypeptide(L)'
;MSASIVFYDIPSSLPSGCWSPNLWKTRYALNFKGIPYKTVWVEYPDIEAKCKEIGAAPTSNKADGRPHYTLPMIHDLSTGAIISDSSKIAAYLDATYPDKPLLMPAGTAGLHRAFESAAQALITPCGIFPAHT
;
A
#
# COMPACT_ATOMS: atom_id res chain seq x y z
N MET A 1 -6.45 -20.33 11.93
CA MET A 1 -6.13 -18.91 12.15
C MET A 1 -6.71 -18.12 11.00
N SER A 2 -7.78 -17.35 11.22
CA SER A 2 -8.38 -16.50 10.19
C SER A 2 -7.44 -15.36 9.82
N ALA A 3 -7.35 -15.00 8.55
CA ALA A 3 -6.57 -13.86 8.10
C ALA A 3 -7.19 -12.57 8.66
N SER A 4 -6.47 -11.87 9.53
CA SER A 4 -6.94 -10.62 10.14
C SER A 4 -6.82 -9.43 9.19
N ILE A 5 -5.97 -9.51 8.17
CA ILE A 5 -5.74 -8.40 7.24
C ILE A 5 -6.35 -8.71 5.87
N VAL A 6 -7.16 -7.79 5.37
CA VAL A 6 -7.59 -7.74 3.97
C VAL A 6 -6.66 -6.80 3.22
N PHE A 7 -5.97 -7.32 2.22
CA PHE A 7 -5.08 -6.58 1.34
C PHE A 7 -5.75 -6.37 -0.02
N TYR A 8 -5.91 -5.12 -0.45
CA TYR A 8 -6.52 -4.80 -1.73
C TYR A 8 -5.44 -4.66 -2.80
N ASP A 9 -5.54 -5.48 -3.86
CA ASP A 9 -4.56 -5.57 -4.95
C ASP A 9 -5.22 -5.44 -6.33
N ILE A 10 -4.43 -5.13 -7.35
CA ILE A 10 -4.89 -4.94 -8.73
C ILE A 10 -4.61 -6.22 -9.52
N PRO A 11 -5.63 -6.86 -10.11
CA PRO A 11 -5.43 -8.09 -10.85
C PRO A 11 -4.59 -7.85 -12.11
N SER A 12 -4.03 -8.94 -12.63
CA SER A 12 -3.32 -8.97 -13.91
C SER A 12 -3.68 -10.23 -14.67
N SER A 13 -3.65 -10.14 -15.99
CA SER A 13 -3.66 -11.32 -16.87
C SER A 13 -2.32 -12.06 -16.91
N LEU A 14 -1.26 -11.51 -16.30
CA LEU A 14 0.03 -12.18 -16.19
C LEU A 14 -0.07 -13.42 -15.28
N PRO A 15 0.75 -14.47 -15.52
CA PRO A 15 0.72 -15.69 -14.72
C PRO A 15 0.95 -15.49 -13.21
N SER A 16 1.67 -14.42 -12.83
CA SER A 16 1.92 -14.08 -11.43
C SER A 16 0.72 -13.45 -10.71
N GLY A 17 -0.29 -12.96 -11.45
CA GLY A 17 -1.47 -12.24 -10.94
C GLY A 17 -1.18 -10.87 -10.30
N CYS A 18 0.04 -10.64 -9.81
CA CYS A 18 0.50 -9.42 -9.17
C CYS A 18 1.60 -8.77 -10.02
N TRP A 19 1.58 -7.45 -10.15
CA TRP A 19 2.49 -6.75 -11.07
C TRP A 19 2.92 -5.36 -10.59
N SER A 20 2.07 -4.64 -9.85
CA SER A 20 2.37 -3.25 -9.50
C SER A 20 3.45 -3.16 -8.41
N PRO A 21 4.52 -2.37 -8.61
CA PRO A 21 5.61 -2.25 -7.65
C PRO A 21 5.15 -1.66 -6.31
N ASN A 22 4.21 -0.71 -6.32
CA ASN A 22 3.66 -0.13 -5.08
C ASN A 22 2.94 -1.18 -4.24
N LEU A 23 2.24 -2.11 -4.89
CA LEU A 23 1.49 -3.17 -4.22
C LEU A 23 2.40 -4.30 -3.76
N TRP A 24 3.47 -4.59 -4.51
CA TRP A 24 4.53 -5.49 -4.08
C TRP A 24 5.22 -5.04 -2.79
N LYS A 25 5.40 -3.73 -2.54
CA LYS A 25 5.94 -3.23 -1.25
C LYS A 25 5.12 -3.76 -0.06
N THR A 26 3.79 -3.62 -0.10
CA THR A 26 2.90 -4.10 0.97
C THR A 26 2.84 -5.62 1.01
N ARG A 27 2.80 -6.30 -0.14
CA ARG A 27 2.83 -7.77 -0.20
C ARG A 27 4.11 -8.34 0.45
N TYR A 28 5.27 -7.74 0.16
CA TYR A 28 6.53 -8.10 0.79
C TYR A 28 6.52 -7.80 2.29
N ALA A 29 6.02 -6.63 2.70
CA ALA A 29 5.90 -6.29 4.12
C ALA A 29 5.09 -7.32 4.92
N LEU A 30 3.92 -7.71 4.41
CA LEU A 30 3.06 -8.71 5.03
C LEU A 30 3.72 -10.10 5.07
N ASN A 31 4.32 -10.52 3.95
CA ASN A 31 5.01 -11.81 3.86
C ASN A 31 6.24 -11.88 4.77
N PHE A 32 7.07 -10.84 4.78
CA PHE A 32 8.30 -10.76 5.57
C PHE A 32 8.01 -10.79 7.07
N LYS A 33 6.95 -10.09 7.51
CA LYS A 33 6.49 -10.16 8.90
C LYS A 33 5.79 -11.48 9.21
N GLY A 34 5.36 -12.25 8.21
CA GLY A 34 4.62 -13.50 8.40
C GLY A 34 3.18 -13.27 8.87
N ILE A 35 2.56 -12.16 8.47
CA ILE A 35 1.18 -11.84 8.84
C ILE A 35 0.22 -12.51 7.84
N PRO A 36 -0.76 -13.31 8.30
CA PRO A 36 -1.74 -13.91 7.39
C PRO A 36 -2.70 -12.83 6.85
N TYR A 37 -2.81 -12.75 5.53
CA TYR A 37 -3.72 -11.82 4.85
C TYR A 37 -4.51 -12.50 3.75
N LYS A 38 -5.66 -11.91 3.42
CA LYS A 38 -6.46 -12.26 2.24
C LYS A 38 -6.31 -11.16 1.20
N THR A 39 -6.02 -11.52 -0.04
CA THR A 39 -6.02 -10.56 -1.16
C THR A 39 -7.45 -10.40 -1.69
N VAL A 40 -7.89 -9.16 -1.86
CA VAL A 40 -9.11 -8.77 -2.58
C VAL A 40 -8.68 -8.03 -3.84
N TRP A 41 -9.09 -8.55 -4.99
CA TRP A 41 -8.75 -7.97 -6.28
C TRP A 41 -9.73 -6.85 -6.62
N VAL A 42 -9.19 -5.69 -6.99
CA VAL A 42 -9.94 -4.50 -7.36
C VAL A 42 -9.40 -3.99 -8.69
N GLU A 43 -10.28 -3.90 -9.68
CA GLU A 43 -9.94 -3.34 -10.99
C GLU A 43 -9.67 -1.84 -10.88
N TYR A 44 -8.76 -1.31 -11.70
CA TYR A 44 -8.40 0.11 -11.72
C TYR A 44 -9.59 1.10 -11.69
N PRO A 45 -10.63 0.97 -12.52
CA PRO A 45 -11.76 1.88 -12.51
C PRO A 45 -12.57 1.84 -11.19
N ASP A 46 -12.52 0.72 -10.46
CA ASP A 46 -13.30 0.50 -9.26
C ASP A 46 -12.56 0.90 -7.98
N ILE A 47 -11.27 1.27 -8.07
CA ILE A 47 -10.45 1.65 -6.91
C ILE A 47 -11.09 2.81 -6.14
N GLU A 48 -11.45 3.90 -6.82
CA GLU A 48 -12.00 5.08 -6.16
C GLU A 48 -13.33 4.77 -5.46
N ALA A 49 -14.22 4.00 -6.11
CA ALA A 49 -15.49 3.58 -5.52
C ALA A 49 -15.27 2.69 -4.29
N LYS A 50 -14.37 1.69 -4.41
CA LYS A 50 -14.07 0.76 -3.32
C LYS A 50 -13.43 1.48 -2.12
N CYS A 51 -12.50 2.40 -2.36
CA CYS A 51 -11.87 3.18 -1.29
C CYS A 51 -12.90 4.00 -0.51
N LYS A 52 -13.86 4.63 -1.20
CA LYS A 52 -14.93 5.39 -0.55
C LYS A 52 -15.90 4.50 0.22
N GLU A 53 -16.28 3.36 -0.34
CA GLU A 53 -17.18 2.38 0.30
C GLU A 53 -16.66 1.93 1.67
N ILE A 54 -15.35 1.66 1.76
CA ILE A 54 -14.72 1.21 3.01
C ILE A 54 -14.20 2.37 3.87
N GLY A 55 -14.39 3.63 3.44
CA GLY A 55 -13.97 4.80 4.22
C GLY A 55 -12.46 5.04 4.25
N ALA A 56 -11.72 4.57 3.25
CA ALA A 56 -10.29 4.80 3.13
C ALA A 56 -9.98 6.25 2.70
N ALA A 57 -8.92 6.81 3.27
CA ALA A 57 -8.45 8.15 2.91
C ALA A 57 -7.79 8.17 1.52
N PRO A 58 -7.92 9.26 0.76
CA PRO A 58 -7.12 9.47 -0.45
C PRO A 58 -5.63 9.58 -0.11
N THR A 59 -4.78 9.20 -1.06
CA THR A 59 -3.32 9.16 -0.89
C THR A 59 -2.66 10.43 -1.41
N SER A 60 -3.26 11.09 -2.40
CA SER A 60 -2.83 12.38 -2.94
C SER A 60 -4.01 13.13 -3.55
N ASN A 61 -3.74 14.27 -4.17
CA ASN A 61 -4.71 14.97 -5.02
C ASN A 61 -4.28 14.86 -6.49
N LYS A 62 -5.25 14.83 -7.39
CA LYS A 62 -5.05 14.95 -8.84
C LYS A 62 -4.65 16.41 -9.15
N ALA A 63 -4.09 16.66 -10.34
CA ALA A 63 -3.71 18.01 -10.79
C ALA A 63 -4.89 19.01 -10.80
N ASP A 64 -6.12 18.51 -10.91
CA ASP A 64 -7.36 19.30 -10.85
C ASP A 64 -7.88 19.55 -9.42
N GLY A 65 -7.12 19.13 -8.40
CA GLY A 65 -7.47 19.28 -6.98
C GLY A 65 -8.43 18.24 -6.43
N ARG A 66 -8.95 17.32 -7.25
CA ARG A 66 -9.83 16.23 -6.76
C ARG A 66 -9.01 15.19 -5.98
N PRO A 67 -9.60 14.52 -4.98
CA PRO A 67 -8.92 13.46 -4.26
C PRO A 67 -8.50 12.32 -5.21
N HIS A 68 -7.29 11.83 -5.01
CA HIS A 68 -6.73 10.69 -5.74
C HIS A 68 -6.65 9.49 -4.81
N TYR A 69 -7.31 8.40 -5.21
CA TYR A 69 -7.35 7.15 -4.46
C TYR A 69 -6.45 6.14 -5.15
N THR A 70 -5.55 5.52 -4.40
CA THR A 70 -4.60 4.54 -4.92
C THR A 70 -4.55 3.30 -4.03
N LEU A 71 -4.02 2.24 -4.61
CA LEU A 71 -3.59 1.04 -3.89
C LEU A 71 -2.04 1.05 -3.78
N PRO A 72 -1.44 0.38 -2.79
CA PRO A 72 -2.05 -0.59 -1.86
C PRO A 72 -2.90 0.04 -0.76
N MET A 73 -3.86 -0.76 -0.29
CA MET A 73 -4.62 -0.50 0.91
C MET A 73 -4.76 -1.79 1.71
N ILE A 74 -4.78 -1.68 3.04
CA ILE A 74 -5.16 -2.75 3.94
C ILE A 74 -6.34 -2.36 4.82
N HIS A 75 -7.17 -3.34 5.15
CA HIS A 75 -8.13 -3.29 6.23
C HIS A 75 -7.78 -4.37 7.24
N ASP A 76 -7.37 -3.95 8.43
CA ASP A 76 -7.07 -4.85 9.53
C ASP A 76 -8.33 -5.07 10.37
N LEU A 77 -8.92 -6.25 10.24
CA LEU A 77 -10.15 -6.65 10.94
C LEU A 77 -9.93 -6.82 12.44
N SER A 78 -8.68 -6.96 12.91
CA SER A 78 -8.40 -7.09 14.34
C SER A 78 -8.46 -5.76 15.08
N THR A 79 -8.10 -4.66 14.41
CA THR A 79 -8.11 -3.31 14.98
C THR A 79 -9.22 -2.43 14.40
N GLY A 80 -9.84 -2.85 13.29
CA GLY A 80 -10.77 -2.04 12.48
C GLY A 80 -10.06 -0.96 11.66
N ALA A 81 -8.72 -0.96 11.61
CA ALA A 81 -7.96 0.10 10.96
C ALA A 81 -7.94 -0.06 9.44
N ILE A 82 -8.10 1.05 8.72
CA ILE A 82 -8.06 1.11 7.25
C ILE A 82 -6.97 2.07 6.84
N ILE A 83 -5.94 1.54 6.16
CA ILE A 83 -4.71 2.27 5.87
C ILE A 83 -4.44 2.19 4.36
N SER A 84 -4.29 3.35 3.74
CA SER A 84 -3.83 3.51 2.36
C SER A 84 -2.43 4.11 2.36
N ASP A 85 -1.69 3.91 1.26
CA ASP A 85 -0.26 4.27 1.07
C ASP A 85 0.72 3.21 1.60
N SER A 86 1.59 2.69 0.72
CA SER A 86 2.53 1.61 1.06
C SER A 86 3.48 1.95 2.22
N SER A 87 3.91 3.21 2.32
CA SER A 87 4.83 3.66 3.37
C SER A 87 4.13 3.75 4.73
N LYS A 88 2.89 4.27 4.74
CA LYS A 88 2.06 4.34 5.95
C LYS A 88 1.66 2.95 6.43
N ILE A 89 1.36 2.04 5.50
CA ILE A 89 1.08 0.64 5.80
C ILE A 89 2.29 -0.01 6.48
N ALA A 90 3.50 0.15 5.96
CA ALA A 90 4.69 -0.40 6.58
C ALA A 90 4.89 0.12 8.02
N ALA A 91 4.72 1.42 8.24
CA ALA A 91 4.80 2.03 9.57
C ALA A 91 3.71 1.51 10.52
N TYR A 92 2.48 1.35 10.03
CA TYR A 92 1.37 0.78 10.79
C TYR A 92 1.66 -0.67 11.21
N LEU A 93 2.18 -1.48 10.29
CA LEU A 93 2.50 -2.89 10.57
C LEU A 93 3.61 -3.03 11.61
N ASP A 94 4.64 -2.18 11.57
CA ASP A 94 5.69 -2.16 12.59
C ASP A 94 5.16 -1.74 13.97
N ALA A 95 4.26 -0.75 14.02
CA ALA A 95 3.68 -0.29 15.28
C ALA A 95 2.68 -1.29 15.89
N THR A 96 1.87 -1.95 15.05
CA THR A 96 0.78 -2.83 15.48
C THR A 96 1.26 -4.25 15.79
N TYR A 97 2.29 -4.71 15.09
CA TYR A 97 2.85 -6.05 15.24
C TYR A 97 4.35 -6.00 15.62
N PRO A 98 4.69 -5.49 16.81
CA PRO A 98 6.07 -5.34 17.26
C PRO A 98 6.75 -6.69 17.58
N ASP A 99 5.98 -7.78 17.70
CA ASP A 99 6.46 -9.15 17.87
C ASP A 99 7.15 -9.72 16.61
N LYS A 100 7.02 -9.04 15.47
CA LYS A 100 7.49 -9.48 14.15
C LYS A 100 8.71 -8.68 13.70
N PRO A 101 9.53 -9.20 12.77
CA PRO A 101 10.68 -8.48 12.24
C PRO A 101 10.34 -7.07 11.80
N LEU A 102 11.11 -6.07 12.23
CA LEU A 102 10.88 -4.66 11.89
C LEU A 102 11.23 -4.40 10.43
N LEU A 103 10.36 -3.66 9.74
CA LEU A 103 10.62 -3.18 8.37
C LEU A 103 11.48 -1.92 8.40
N MET A 104 11.22 -1.03 9.35
CA MET A 104 11.93 0.23 9.53
C MET A 104 12.49 0.31 10.96
N PRO A 105 13.80 0.10 11.16
CA PRO A 105 14.42 0.24 12.46
C PRO A 105 14.23 1.64 13.08
N ALA A 106 14.21 1.72 14.41
CA ALA A 106 14.04 2.98 15.12
C ALA A 106 15.09 4.02 14.67
N GLY A 107 14.66 5.27 14.48
CA GLY A 107 15.50 6.37 14.01
C GLY A 107 15.76 6.41 12.50
N THR A 108 15.31 5.42 11.73
CA THR A 108 15.57 5.37 10.27
C THR A 108 14.42 5.91 9.40
N ALA A 109 13.32 6.35 10.00
CA ALA A 109 12.12 6.79 9.26
C ALA A 109 12.41 7.94 8.28
N GLY A 110 13.26 8.90 8.68
CA GLY A 110 13.67 10.01 7.80
C GLY A 110 14.46 9.54 6.58
N LEU A 111 15.39 8.59 6.78
CA LEU A 111 16.19 8.01 5.70
C LEU A 111 15.33 7.22 4.71
N HIS A 112 14.39 6.40 5.21
CA HIS A 112 13.47 5.66 4.35
C HIS A 112 12.59 6.59 3.52
N ARG A 113 12.06 7.67 4.11
CA ARG A 113 11.29 8.69 3.38
C ARG A 113 12.11 9.40 2.31
N ALA A 114 13.34 9.80 2.64
CA ALA A 114 14.24 10.46 1.69
C ALA A 114 14.57 9.52 0.51
N PHE A 115 14.88 8.25 0.81
CA PHE A 115 15.14 7.23 -0.21
C PHE A 115 13.92 6.97 -1.07
N GLU A 116 12.73 6.79 -0.48
CA GLU A 116 11.49 6.57 -1.22
C GLU A 116 11.16 7.75 -2.15
N SER A 117 11.32 8.98 -1.66
CA SER A 117 11.12 10.18 -2.48
C SER A 117 12.09 10.22 -3.66
N ALA A 118 13.37 9.90 -3.44
CA ALA A 118 14.37 9.87 -4.50
C ALA A 118 14.10 8.76 -5.52
N ALA A 119 13.76 7.56 -5.05
CA ALA A 119 13.42 6.43 -5.91
C ALA A 119 12.17 6.73 -6.76
N GLN A 120 11.12 7.32 -6.16
CA GLN A 120 9.92 7.72 -6.89
C GLN A 120 10.24 8.77 -7.95
N ALA A 121 11.06 9.77 -7.64
CA ALA A 121 11.48 10.79 -8.60
C ALA A 121 12.26 10.21 -9.80
N LEU A 122 13.04 9.14 -9.59
CA LEU A 122 13.78 8.44 -10.65
C LEU A 122 12.90 7.51 -11.48
N ILE A 123 11.87 6.90 -10.88
CA ILE A 123 10.97 5.94 -11.57
C ILE A 123 9.88 6.66 -12.37
N THR A 124 9.41 7.82 -11.88
CA THR A 124 8.31 8.57 -12.50
C THR A 124 8.53 8.92 -13.99
N PRO A 125 9.72 9.34 -14.43
CA PRO A 125 10.00 9.61 -15.85
C PRO A 125 9.92 8.37 -16.76
N CYS A 126 10.03 7.15 -16.21
CA CYS A 126 9.94 5.91 -16.98
C CYS A 126 8.50 5.54 -17.39
N GLY A 127 7.50 6.38 -17.10
CA GLY A 127 6.15 6.26 -17.65
C GLY A 127 5.32 5.07 -17.13
N ILE A 128 5.76 4.39 -16.08
CA ILE A 128 5.02 3.24 -15.51
C ILE A 128 3.83 3.71 -14.66
N PHE A 129 3.87 4.95 -14.15
CA PHE A 129 2.76 5.59 -13.44
C PHE A 129 2.74 7.10 -13.74
N PRO A 130 1.57 7.72 -13.90
CA PRO A 130 1.50 9.17 -14.10
C PRO A 130 2.13 9.88 -12.91
N ALA A 131 2.99 10.85 -13.21
CA ALA A 131 3.62 11.70 -12.22
C ALA A 131 2.56 12.34 -11.33
N HIS A 132 2.70 12.21 -10.01
CA HIS A 132 1.98 13.08 -9.10
C HIS A 132 2.61 14.47 -9.22
N THR A 133 1.94 15.34 -9.96
CA THR A 133 2.16 16.80 -10.00
C THR A 133 0.82 17.48 -9.79
#